data_AF-A0A819HZI1-F1
#
_entry.id   AF-A0A819HZI1-F1
#
_cell.length_a   1.000
_cell.length_b   1.000
_cell.length_c   1.000
_cell.angle_alpha   90.00
_cell.angle_beta   90.00
_cell.angle_gamma   90.00
#
_symmetry.space_group_name_H-M   'P 1'
#
loop_
_entity.id
_entity.type
_entity.pdbx_description
1 polymer ?
#
loop_
_entity_poly.entity_id
_entity_poly.type
_entity_poly.pdbx_seq_one_letter_code
_entity_poly.pdbx_strand_id
1 'polypeptide(L)'
;MWPAGSAIPTRNITGSLNGPYSVFVTANGDVYVDNGFKGRVRKWTLNATTSVTVMYVSDVCYGLFVDMNNTIYCSQARANVIVASSPDGNANSSTIVAGNGSSGSTSNMLYFPMGIFVDVNFNLYVADSDNDRIQFFKYGQMDGTTVVGEEASVSFALRSPTSIVLDANSDLFIVDSYNTRIVRSSSTGFRCVIGCTNAGGSNSDQLPYPWALAFDSYGNIFVSDYSKNQLLNSPDGNADSSTIVAGTGSSGSTSNMLYRPIGIFVDINFNLYVADSENDRIQFFKYGQMDGMTVAGVEASVSFALSNPTSIVLDANDYLFIVDSNNNRIVRSDPTGFRCLVGCTDAGGSDSDQLRYPWALAFDSYGNIFVTDEYNNRIQKFIFQTNSCVPITTTVQLVTTGTTSYSTTNSIAISLISSTVHESWHIPWSII
;
A
#
# COMPACT_ATOMS: atom_id res chain seq x y z
N MET A 1 -2.17 -15.34 -15.83
CA MET A 1 -3.63 -15.61 -15.83
C MET A 1 -4.01 -16.17 -14.47
N TRP A 2 -4.88 -15.51 -13.69
CA TRP A 2 -5.46 -16.05 -12.43
C TRP A 2 -6.43 -17.18 -12.80
N PRO A 3 -6.09 -18.48 -12.62
CA PRO A 3 -6.98 -19.56 -13.05
C PRO A 3 -8.27 -19.59 -12.22
N ALA A 4 -9.34 -20.16 -12.79
CA ALA A 4 -10.57 -20.46 -12.03
C ALA A 4 -10.21 -21.37 -10.83
N GLY A 5 -10.55 -20.93 -9.61
CA GLY A 5 -10.17 -21.61 -8.36
C GLY A 5 -9.14 -20.88 -7.48
N SER A 6 -8.48 -19.82 -7.98
CA SER A 6 -7.63 -18.94 -7.14
C SER A 6 -8.42 -18.05 -6.16
N ALA A 7 -9.75 -18.15 -6.16
CA ALA A 7 -10.72 -17.37 -5.39
C ALA A 7 -10.90 -17.83 -3.92
N ILE A 8 -10.37 -19.00 -3.56
CA ILE A 8 -10.42 -19.52 -2.20
C ILE A 8 -9.12 -19.06 -1.53
N PRO A 9 -9.14 -18.26 -0.45
CA PRO A 9 -7.97 -18.15 0.40
C PRO A 9 -7.68 -19.57 0.86
N THR A 10 -6.59 -20.13 0.34
CA THR A 10 -6.17 -21.49 0.73
C THR A 10 -5.75 -21.56 2.20
N ARG A 11 -5.75 -20.41 2.90
CA ARG A 11 -5.15 -20.28 4.20
C ARG A 11 -5.70 -19.10 5.01
N ASN A 12 -6.27 -19.41 6.17
CA ASN A 12 -6.44 -18.44 7.24
C ASN A 12 -5.13 -18.34 8.02
N ILE A 13 -4.54 -17.14 8.05
CA ILE A 13 -3.40 -16.84 8.90
C ILE A 13 -3.93 -16.24 10.19
N THR A 14 -4.11 -17.08 11.21
CA THR A 14 -4.60 -16.65 12.52
C THR A 14 -3.44 -16.44 13.48
N GLY A 15 -3.36 -15.26 14.11
CA GLY A 15 -2.26 -14.91 15.01
C GLY A 15 -2.56 -14.83 16.49
N SER A 16 -3.84 -14.96 16.88
CA SER A 16 -4.31 -14.59 18.23
C SER A 16 -3.69 -13.26 18.67
N LEU A 17 -3.72 -12.27 17.76
CA LEU A 17 -3.22 -10.93 18.00
C LEU A 17 -4.12 -10.22 19.03
N ASN A 18 -3.54 -9.41 19.89
CA ASN A 18 -4.28 -8.63 20.88
C ASN A 18 -3.96 -7.14 20.72
N GLY A 19 -4.87 -6.44 20.04
CA GLY A 19 -4.76 -5.00 19.78
C GLY A 19 -3.54 -4.61 18.96
N PRO A 20 -3.34 -5.16 17.75
CA PRO A 20 -2.22 -4.76 16.89
C PRO A 20 -2.35 -3.30 16.45
N TYR A 21 -1.27 -2.53 16.51
CA TYR A 21 -1.20 -1.12 16.08
C TYR A 21 -0.46 -0.92 14.76
N SER A 22 0.44 -1.83 14.40
CA SER A 22 1.28 -1.69 13.21
C SER A 22 1.48 -3.02 12.49
N VAL A 23 1.63 -2.91 11.17
CA VAL A 23 1.93 -4.00 10.26
C VAL A 23 2.97 -3.54 9.26
N PHE A 24 3.89 -4.42 8.89
CA PHE A 24 4.84 -4.21 7.81
C PHE A 24 4.92 -5.46 6.95
N VAL A 25 4.96 -5.29 5.63
CA VAL A 25 5.10 -6.39 4.67
C VAL A 25 6.35 -6.13 3.86
N THR A 26 7.29 -7.09 3.90
CA THR A 26 8.54 -7.01 3.15
C THR A 26 8.31 -7.44 1.70
N ALA A 27 9.20 -7.03 0.78
CA ALA A 27 9.11 -7.36 -0.65
C ALA A 27 9.14 -8.88 -0.93
N ASN A 28 9.74 -9.68 -0.04
CA ASN A 28 9.72 -11.14 -0.12
C ASN A 28 8.38 -11.77 0.36
N GLY A 29 7.41 -10.95 0.80
CA GLY A 29 6.07 -11.37 1.18
C GLY A 29 5.92 -11.83 2.64
N ASP A 30 6.92 -11.61 3.48
CA ASP A 30 6.80 -11.86 4.91
C ASP A 30 5.97 -10.74 5.56
N VAL A 31 5.10 -11.11 6.51
CA VAL A 31 4.22 -10.18 7.22
C VAL A 31 4.66 -10.08 8.67
N TYR A 32 4.89 -8.86 9.12
CA TYR A 32 5.24 -8.53 10.49
C TYR A 32 4.11 -7.74 11.11
N VAL A 33 3.63 -8.16 12.28
CA VAL A 33 2.56 -7.47 12.98
C VAL A 33 2.91 -7.35 14.46
N ASP A 34 2.73 -6.16 14.98
CA ASP A 34 2.68 -5.92 16.42
C ASP A 34 1.60 -6.80 17.08
N ASN A 35 1.84 -7.26 18.30
CA ASN A 35 0.85 -8.01 19.08
C ASN A 35 0.39 -7.20 20.30
N GLY A 36 0.36 -5.88 20.14
CA GLY A 36 -0.12 -4.88 21.09
C GLY A 36 0.25 -5.21 22.52
N PHE A 37 -0.77 -5.51 23.31
CA PHE A 37 -0.66 -5.73 24.76
C PHE A 37 0.08 -7.02 25.15
N LYS A 38 0.48 -7.86 24.20
CA LYS A 38 1.35 -9.02 24.47
C LYS A 38 2.84 -8.72 24.34
N GLY A 39 3.23 -7.48 24.02
CA GLY A 39 4.62 -7.01 24.10
C GLY A 39 5.57 -7.77 23.15
N ARG A 40 5.14 -7.99 21.91
CA ARG A 40 5.95 -8.73 20.92
C ARG A 40 5.54 -8.46 19.49
N VAL A 41 6.49 -8.56 18.57
CA VAL A 41 6.25 -8.58 17.12
C VAL A 41 6.19 -10.02 16.62
N ARG A 42 5.18 -10.31 15.80
CA ARG A 42 4.93 -11.61 15.20
C ARG A 42 5.26 -11.56 13.71
N LYS A 43 5.98 -12.57 13.22
CA LYS A 43 6.31 -12.73 11.80
C LYS A 43 5.59 -13.94 11.24
N TRP A 44 5.03 -13.79 10.05
CA TRP A 44 4.62 -14.87 9.17
C TRP A 44 5.51 -14.86 7.95
N THR A 45 6.29 -15.93 7.78
CA THR A 45 6.99 -16.14 6.51
C THR A 45 5.97 -16.34 5.39
N LEU A 46 6.32 -15.97 4.17
CA LEU A 46 5.53 -16.29 2.99
C LEU A 46 5.11 -17.77 3.03
N ASN A 47 3.80 -18.04 2.96
CA ASN A 47 3.22 -19.38 3.11
C ASN A 47 3.39 -20.03 4.49
N ALA A 48 3.45 -19.26 5.59
CA ALA A 48 3.30 -19.76 6.95
C ALA A 48 1.88 -19.56 7.51
N THR A 49 1.37 -20.52 8.28
CA THR A 49 0.02 -20.53 8.91
C THR A 49 0.14 -20.04 10.33
N THR A 50 1.28 -20.34 10.93
CA THR A 50 1.66 -19.95 12.27
C THR A 50 2.65 -18.81 12.17
N SER A 51 2.57 -17.90 13.13
CA SER A 51 3.64 -16.92 13.33
C SER A 51 4.70 -17.45 14.27
N VAL A 52 5.88 -16.88 14.15
CA VAL A 52 6.92 -16.91 15.17
C VAL A 52 7.04 -15.53 15.83
N THR A 53 7.47 -15.49 17.09
CA THR A 53 7.84 -14.23 17.73
C THR A 53 9.24 -13.88 17.25
N VAL A 54 9.42 -12.68 16.72
CA VAL A 54 10.71 -12.21 16.18
C VAL A 54 11.32 -11.09 17.01
N MET A 55 10.53 -10.46 17.87
CA MET A 55 11.00 -9.39 18.74
C MET A 55 10.09 -9.33 19.97
N TYR A 56 10.67 -9.26 21.17
CA TYR A 56 9.98 -8.86 22.39
C TYR A 56 10.16 -7.37 22.61
N VAL A 57 9.09 -6.71 23.04
CA VAL A 57 9.04 -5.26 23.23
C VAL A 57 8.37 -4.95 24.57
N SER A 58 8.86 -3.91 25.25
CA SER A 58 8.34 -3.47 26.54
C SER A 58 7.06 -2.66 26.45
N ASP A 59 6.73 -2.15 25.27
CA ASP A 59 5.49 -1.44 24.95
C ASP A 59 5.05 -1.79 23.52
N VAL A 60 3.84 -1.38 23.17
CA VAL A 60 3.26 -1.49 21.83
C VAL A 60 4.18 -0.89 20.77
N CYS A 61 4.29 -1.53 19.61
CA CYS A 61 4.95 -0.94 18.44
C CYS A 61 3.97 -0.06 17.66
N TYR A 62 4.04 1.25 17.85
CA TYR A 62 3.21 2.23 17.14
C TYR A 62 3.65 2.42 15.69
N GLY A 63 4.95 2.31 15.45
CA GLY A 63 5.55 2.24 14.11
C GLY A 63 6.36 0.96 14.00
N LEU A 64 6.24 0.27 12.87
CA LEU A 64 6.99 -0.95 12.55
C LEU A 64 7.60 -0.81 11.17
N PHE A 65 8.89 -1.03 11.06
CA PHE A 65 9.62 -0.99 9.79
C PHE A 65 10.60 -2.15 9.72
N VAL A 66 10.76 -2.75 8.54
CA VAL A 66 11.77 -3.78 8.30
C VAL A 66 12.66 -3.31 7.15
N ASP A 67 13.95 -3.14 7.42
CA ASP A 67 14.90 -2.65 6.42
C ASP A 67 15.33 -3.75 5.42
N MET A 68 16.14 -3.35 4.43
CA MET A 68 16.68 -4.27 3.43
C MET A 68 17.62 -5.35 3.98
N ASN A 69 18.11 -5.20 5.21
CA ASN A 69 18.90 -6.20 5.93
C ASN A 69 18.03 -7.10 6.82
N ASN A 70 16.70 -6.96 6.79
CA ASN A 70 15.74 -7.63 7.67
C ASN A 70 15.84 -7.24 9.15
N THR A 71 16.46 -6.10 9.46
CA THR A 71 16.42 -5.51 10.81
C THR A 71 15.00 -5.01 11.08
N ILE A 72 14.45 -5.38 12.24
CA ILE A 72 13.09 -4.98 12.63
C ILE A 72 13.21 -3.77 13.55
N TYR A 73 12.57 -2.66 13.19
CA TYR A 73 12.49 -1.45 13.98
C TYR A 73 11.08 -1.29 14.54
N CYS A 74 10.99 -0.94 15.81
CA CYS A 74 9.73 -0.72 16.51
C CYS A 74 9.78 0.59 17.30
N SER A 75 8.81 1.47 17.04
CA SER A 75 8.60 2.67 17.84
C SER A 75 7.76 2.36 19.07
N GLN A 76 8.37 2.43 20.24
CA GLN A 76 7.69 2.26 21.52
C GLN A 76 7.34 3.63 22.09
N ALA A 77 6.22 4.18 21.63
CA ALA A 77 5.83 5.57 21.89
C ALA A 77 5.80 5.92 23.38
N ARG A 78 5.20 5.08 24.24
CA ARG A 78 5.11 5.39 25.68
C ARG A 78 6.44 5.20 26.40
N ALA A 79 7.34 4.40 25.84
CA ALA A 79 8.69 4.22 26.34
C ALA A 79 9.67 5.28 25.80
N ASN A 80 9.24 6.17 24.91
CA ASN A 80 10.06 7.24 24.31
C ASN A 80 11.35 6.72 23.64
N VAL A 81 11.28 5.54 23.02
CA VAL A 81 12.42 4.90 22.34
C VAL A 81 12.01 4.24 21.04
N ILE A 82 12.95 4.20 20.11
CA ILE A 82 12.93 3.29 18.97
C ILE A 82 13.89 2.14 19.28
N VAL A 83 13.39 0.92 19.18
CA VAL A 83 14.19 -0.29 19.35
C VAL A 83 14.35 -1.02 18.02
N ALA A 84 15.52 -1.60 17.80
CA ALA A 84 15.81 -2.45 16.66
C ALA A 84 16.17 -3.86 17.12
N SER A 85 15.82 -4.88 16.35
CA SER A 85 16.27 -6.26 16.60
C SER A 85 16.82 -6.89 15.33
N SER A 86 17.90 -7.65 15.51
CA SER A 86 18.64 -8.30 14.43
C SER A 86 17.82 -9.42 13.77
N PRO A 87 18.03 -9.69 12.47
CA PRO A 87 17.39 -10.81 11.76
C PRO A 87 17.73 -12.22 12.28
N ASP A 88 18.72 -12.35 13.18
CA ASP A 88 19.33 -13.60 13.67
C ASP A 88 18.37 -14.53 14.43
N GLY A 89 17.12 -14.13 14.62
CA GLY A 89 16.08 -14.96 15.22
C GLY A 89 16.08 -15.01 16.75
N ASN A 90 16.95 -14.24 17.43
CA ASN A 90 16.86 -14.08 18.88
C ASN A 90 15.91 -12.93 19.25
N ALA A 91 14.64 -13.26 19.44
CA ALA A 91 13.61 -12.28 19.80
C ALA A 91 13.88 -11.49 21.10
N ASN A 92 14.81 -11.93 21.95
CA ASN A 92 15.16 -11.23 23.20
C ASN A 92 16.26 -10.16 23.03
N SER A 93 16.87 -10.06 21.84
CA SER A 93 18.01 -9.18 21.59
C SER A 93 17.58 -7.94 20.82
N SER A 94 16.83 -7.05 21.48
CA SER A 94 16.53 -5.71 20.95
C SER A 94 17.45 -4.66 21.56
N THR A 95 17.91 -3.70 20.75
CA THR A 95 18.73 -2.57 21.18
C THR A 95 18.00 -1.26 20.92
N ILE A 96 18.14 -0.29 21.82
CA ILE A 96 17.65 1.07 21.57
C ILE A 96 18.53 1.71 20.49
N VAL A 97 17.90 2.27 19.46
CA VAL A 97 18.57 2.94 18.33
C VAL A 97 18.23 4.43 18.21
N ALA A 98 17.20 4.89 18.92
CA ALA A 98 16.89 6.31 19.10
C ALA A 98 16.05 6.52 20.38
N GLY A 99 16.16 7.71 20.96
CA GLY A 99 15.58 8.01 22.29
C GLY A 99 16.39 7.40 23.43
N ASN A 100 16.18 7.89 24.66
CA ASN A 100 16.91 7.44 25.84
C ASN A 100 15.99 6.91 26.97
N GLY A 101 14.70 6.70 26.66
CA GLY A 101 13.70 6.25 27.63
C GLY A 101 13.00 7.36 28.39
N SER A 102 13.46 8.61 28.26
CA SER A 102 12.87 9.78 28.91
C SER A 102 12.20 10.69 27.89
N SER A 103 11.01 11.19 28.23
CA SER A 103 10.33 12.23 27.45
C SER A 103 11.11 13.54 27.50
N GLY A 104 11.41 14.12 26.34
CA GLY A 104 12.04 15.44 26.23
C GLY A 104 12.39 15.80 24.79
N SER A 105 12.95 16.99 24.59
CA SER A 105 13.24 17.54 23.25
C SER A 105 14.73 17.65 22.92
N THR A 106 15.64 17.22 23.80
CA THR A 106 17.08 17.20 23.46
C THR A 106 17.39 16.21 22.33
N SER A 107 18.58 16.30 21.70
CA SER A 107 18.94 15.51 20.49
C SER A 107 18.75 14.01 20.62
N ASN A 108 18.92 13.45 21.82
CA ASN A 108 18.79 12.02 22.11
C ASN A 108 17.51 11.67 22.91
N MET A 109 16.59 12.63 23.07
CA MET A 109 15.29 12.41 23.70
C MET A 109 14.18 12.47 22.65
N LEU A 110 13.16 11.65 22.86
CA LEU A 110 11.94 11.63 22.08
C LEU A 110 10.78 11.82 23.05
N TYR A 111 9.64 12.28 22.57
CA TYR A 111 8.40 12.33 23.31
C TYR A 111 7.27 11.78 22.46
N PHE A 112 6.78 10.60 22.88
CA PHE A 112 5.73 9.86 22.18
C PHE A 112 6.01 9.61 20.68
N PRO A 113 7.17 9.00 20.33
CA PRO A 113 7.50 8.77 18.93
C PRO A 113 6.54 7.76 18.29
N MET A 114 5.95 8.07 17.14
CA MET A 114 4.98 7.21 16.45
C MET A 114 5.57 6.58 15.18
N GLY A 115 5.45 7.28 14.05
CA GLY A 115 5.89 6.80 12.75
C GLY A 115 7.41 6.77 12.64
N ILE A 116 7.91 5.75 11.94
CA ILE A 116 9.33 5.60 11.65
C ILE A 116 9.54 5.21 10.19
N PHE A 117 10.65 5.64 9.63
CA PHE A 117 11.12 5.22 8.32
C PHE A 117 12.64 5.03 8.35
N VAL A 118 13.13 3.98 7.71
CA VAL A 118 14.58 3.74 7.57
C VAL A 118 14.96 3.79 6.10
N ASP A 119 15.89 4.67 5.75
CA ASP A 119 16.34 4.83 4.37
C ASP A 119 17.32 3.71 3.94
N VAL A 120 17.70 3.71 2.67
CA VAL A 120 18.65 2.74 2.09
C VAL A 120 20.07 2.83 2.67
N ASN A 121 20.39 3.92 3.38
CA ASN A 121 21.65 4.11 4.10
C ASN A 121 21.51 3.74 5.59
N PHE A 122 20.38 3.15 5.99
CA PHE A 122 20.02 2.78 7.36
C PHE A 122 19.87 3.96 8.32
N ASN A 123 19.68 5.18 7.80
CA ASN A 123 19.33 6.31 8.64
C ASN A 123 17.85 6.25 9.03
N LEU A 124 17.55 6.66 10.26
CA LEU A 124 16.23 6.57 10.84
C LEU A 124 15.58 7.95 10.93
N TYR A 125 14.39 8.07 10.36
CA TYR A 125 13.50 9.21 10.53
C TYR A 125 12.41 8.83 11.53
N VAL A 126 12.14 9.71 12.49
CA VAL A 126 11.18 9.48 13.58
C VAL A 126 10.20 10.64 13.66
N ALA A 127 8.91 10.30 13.68
CA ALA A 127 7.83 11.24 13.98
C ALA A 127 7.78 11.37 15.50
N ASP A 128 8.42 12.43 16.00
CA ASP A 128 8.53 12.73 17.42
C ASP A 128 7.28 13.52 17.84
N SER A 129 6.17 12.80 17.94
CA SER A 129 4.82 13.34 17.78
C SER A 129 4.49 14.42 18.81
N ASP A 130 4.78 14.22 20.08
CA ASP A 130 4.45 15.22 21.13
C ASP A 130 5.47 16.36 21.21
N ASN A 131 6.59 16.25 20.48
CA ASN A 131 7.53 17.36 20.25
C ASN A 131 7.27 18.09 18.92
N ASP A 132 6.18 17.75 18.21
CA ASP A 132 5.76 18.42 16.96
C ASP A 132 6.88 18.53 15.91
N ARG A 133 7.70 17.47 15.78
CA ARG A 133 8.88 17.49 14.89
C ARG A 133 9.18 16.14 14.23
N ILE A 134 10.01 16.19 13.19
CA ILE A 134 10.67 15.01 12.63
C ILE A 134 12.14 15.02 13.01
N GLN A 135 12.59 13.95 13.66
CA GLN A 135 13.99 13.72 14.02
C GLN A 135 14.67 12.78 13.03
N PHE A 136 15.90 13.10 12.64
CA PHE A 136 16.78 12.25 11.84
C PHE A 136 17.94 11.74 12.67
N PHE A 137 18.13 10.42 12.71
CA PHE A 137 19.24 9.75 13.35
C PHE A 137 20.08 9.07 12.27
N LYS A 138 21.34 9.50 12.14
CA LYS A 138 22.28 8.84 11.25
C LYS A 138 22.57 7.42 11.76
N TYR A 139 22.76 6.46 10.86
CA TYR A 139 23.04 5.07 11.26
C TYR A 139 24.16 4.97 12.31
N GLY A 140 23.84 4.30 13.42
CA GLY A 140 24.76 4.10 14.56
C GLY A 140 24.91 5.30 15.51
N GLN A 141 24.20 6.41 15.28
CA GLN A 141 24.23 7.59 16.16
C GLN A 141 22.96 7.68 17.01
N MET A 142 23.13 8.08 18.27
CA MET A 142 22.03 8.25 19.24
C MET A 142 21.53 9.69 19.35
N ASP A 143 22.32 10.65 18.88
CA ASP A 143 21.93 12.05 18.79
C ASP A 143 21.29 12.30 17.42
N GLY A 144 20.03 12.72 17.42
CA GLY A 144 19.30 13.08 16.23
C GLY A 144 19.34 14.58 15.94
N THR A 145 19.06 14.92 14.69
CA THR A 145 18.91 16.31 14.19
C THR A 145 17.47 16.56 13.81
N THR A 146 16.90 17.70 14.22
CA THR A 146 15.55 18.10 13.82
C THR A 146 15.54 18.47 12.33
N VAL A 147 14.80 17.71 11.53
CA VAL A 147 14.67 17.94 10.07
C VAL A 147 13.62 19.00 9.79
N VAL A 148 12.51 18.96 10.54
CA VAL A 148 11.38 19.90 10.45
C VAL A 148 10.64 19.95 11.80
N GLY A 149 10.11 21.12 12.13
CA GLY A 149 9.50 21.46 13.42
C GLY A 149 9.97 22.85 13.88
N GLU A 150 9.51 23.31 15.05
CA GLU A 150 9.87 24.65 15.57
C GLU A 150 11.39 24.84 15.80
N GLU A 151 12.11 23.76 16.08
CA GLU A 151 13.57 23.78 16.34
C GLU A 151 14.44 23.50 15.10
N ALA A 152 13.84 23.35 13.91
CA ALA A 152 14.58 23.05 12.69
C ALA A 152 15.23 24.30 12.06
N SER A 153 16.32 24.12 11.32
CA SER A 153 16.95 25.20 10.54
C SER A 153 16.03 25.73 9.44
N VAL A 154 15.12 24.88 8.94
CA VAL A 154 14.01 25.26 8.07
C VAL A 154 12.72 24.95 8.81
N SER A 155 12.23 25.93 9.56
CA SER A 155 11.05 25.77 10.41
C SER A 155 9.78 25.63 9.56
N PHE A 156 9.04 24.57 9.79
CA PHE A 156 7.65 24.42 9.35
C PHE A 156 6.89 23.82 10.53
N ALA A 157 5.89 24.54 11.02
CA ALA A 157 5.15 24.11 12.20
C ALA A 157 4.36 22.85 11.87
N LEU A 158 4.65 21.75 12.58
CA LEU A 158 3.86 20.52 12.57
C LEU A 158 3.00 20.47 13.84
N ARG A 159 2.05 19.55 13.89
CA ARG A 159 1.27 19.26 15.09
C ARG A 159 0.91 17.77 15.16
N SER A 160 1.56 17.06 16.07
CA SER A 160 1.45 15.62 16.24
C SER A 160 1.66 14.86 14.92
N PRO A 161 2.87 14.94 14.32
CA PRO A 161 3.17 14.13 13.14
C PRO A 161 3.17 12.64 13.52
N THR A 162 2.46 11.80 12.77
CA THR A 162 2.25 10.38 13.15
C THR A 162 2.88 9.38 12.21
N SER A 163 3.16 9.75 10.96
CA SER A 163 3.74 8.87 9.95
C SER A 163 4.66 9.64 9.00
N ILE A 164 5.67 8.95 8.50
CA ILE A 164 6.70 9.48 7.60
C ILE A 164 7.04 8.43 6.55
N VAL A 165 7.18 8.84 5.30
CA VAL A 165 7.80 8.04 4.23
C VAL A 165 8.70 8.92 3.36
N LEU A 166 9.60 8.29 2.61
CA LEU A 166 10.39 8.97 1.58
C LEU A 166 9.96 8.48 0.19
N ASP A 167 9.98 9.37 -0.81
CA ASP A 167 9.87 8.98 -2.21
C ASP A 167 11.23 8.56 -2.81
N ALA A 168 11.22 8.21 -4.10
CA ALA A 168 12.43 7.82 -4.83
C ALA A 168 13.47 8.95 -4.96
N ASN A 169 13.05 10.21 -4.84
CA ASN A 169 13.92 11.39 -4.85
C ASN A 169 14.41 11.76 -3.44
N SER A 170 14.07 10.95 -2.43
CA SER A 170 14.33 11.20 -1.00
C SER A 170 13.58 12.40 -0.42
N ASP A 171 12.46 12.80 -1.02
CA ASP A 171 11.57 13.77 -0.40
C ASP A 171 10.73 13.12 0.71
N LEU A 172 10.66 13.77 1.88
CA LEU A 172 9.88 13.34 3.02
C LEU A 172 8.40 13.71 2.80
N PHE A 173 7.52 12.74 3.04
CA PHE A 173 6.08 12.93 3.19
C PHE A 173 5.71 12.64 4.63
N ILE A 174 5.05 13.59 5.28
CA ILE A 174 4.74 13.57 6.71
C ILE A 174 3.24 13.70 6.89
N VAL A 175 2.65 12.80 7.66
CA VAL A 175 1.26 12.93 8.11
C VAL A 175 1.25 13.80 9.36
N ASP A 176 0.76 15.03 9.21
CA ASP A 176 0.64 16.05 10.26
C ASP A 176 -0.79 16.00 10.84
N SER A 177 -1.02 15.04 11.75
CA SER A 177 -2.36 14.52 12.06
C SER A 177 -3.28 15.53 12.75
N TYR A 178 -2.79 16.34 13.69
CA TYR A 178 -3.66 17.32 14.36
C TYR A 178 -3.95 18.55 13.50
N ASN A 179 -3.12 18.80 12.50
CA ASN A 179 -3.43 19.76 11.44
C ASN A 179 -4.19 19.11 10.27
N THR A 180 -4.51 17.81 10.36
CA THR A 180 -5.28 17.04 9.38
C THR A 180 -4.75 17.15 7.96
N ARG A 181 -3.42 17.11 7.79
CA ARG A 181 -2.75 17.42 6.52
C ARG A 181 -1.54 16.53 6.25
N ILE A 182 -1.06 16.53 5.01
CA ILE A 182 0.21 15.91 4.62
C ILE A 182 1.16 17.00 4.16
N VAL A 183 2.40 16.91 4.63
CA VAL A 183 3.48 17.86 4.37
C VAL A 183 4.56 17.15 3.57
N ARG A 184 5.11 17.81 2.55
CA ARG A 184 6.21 17.31 1.73
C ARG A 184 7.46 18.18 1.91
N SER A 185 8.65 17.59 1.91
CA SER A 185 9.89 18.35 1.71
C SER A 185 10.08 18.76 0.24
N SER A 186 10.94 19.74 0.02
CA SER A 186 11.33 20.26 -1.29
C SER A 186 12.71 20.91 -1.17
N SER A 187 13.33 21.24 -2.30
CA SER A 187 14.60 21.98 -2.33
C SER A 187 14.54 23.35 -1.65
N THR A 188 13.34 23.91 -1.45
CA THR A 188 13.11 25.21 -0.80
C THR A 188 12.61 25.10 0.64
N GLY A 189 12.48 23.89 1.19
CA GLY A 189 11.96 23.64 2.54
C GLY A 189 10.73 22.74 2.55
N PHE A 190 9.81 22.97 3.48
CA PHE A 190 8.61 22.14 3.64
C PHE A 190 7.35 22.88 3.19
N ARG A 191 6.39 22.13 2.64
CA ARG A 191 5.08 22.67 2.25
C ARG A 191 3.97 21.67 2.55
N CYS A 192 2.78 22.18 2.86
CA CYS A 192 1.59 21.35 2.90
C CYS A 192 1.18 20.97 1.48
N VAL A 193 0.84 19.70 1.25
CA VAL A 193 0.39 19.19 -0.05
C VAL A 193 -1.06 18.72 -0.02
N ILE A 194 -1.57 18.24 1.12
CA ILE A 194 -2.94 17.70 1.26
C ILE A 194 -3.57 18.15 2.57
N GLY A 195 -4.87 18.47 2.60
CA GLY A 195 -5.61 18.68 3.86
C GLY A 195 -5.41 20.04 4.54
N CYS A 196 -4.90 21.05 3.82
CA CYS A 196 -4.43 22.31 4.38
C CYS A 196 -5.52 23.33 4.78
N THR A 197 -6.79 22.91 4.90
CA THR A 197 -7.88 23.80 5.28
C THR A 197 -7.73 24.25 6.75
N ASN A 198 -7.84 25.55 7.02
CA ASN A 198 -7.70 26.23 8.33
C ASN A 198 -6.28 26.57 8.82
N ALA A 199 -5.22 26.39 8.03
CA ALA A 199 -3.84 26.69 8.43
C ALA A 199 -3.30 28.08 8.00
N GLY A 200 -4.17 29.08 7.78
CA GLY A 200 -3.74 30.48 7.55
C GLY A 200 -2.88 30.75 6.31
N GLY A 201 -2.69 29.77 5.41
CA GLY A 201 -2.05 29.94 4.10
C GLY A 201 -3.04 30.26 2.99
N SER A 202 -2.57 30.85 1.90
CA SER A 202 -3.35 31.20 0.70
C SER A 202 -4.19 30.02 0.18
N ASN A 203 -5.44 30.32 -0.19
CA ASN A 203 -6.43 29.35 -0.65
C ASN A 203 -6.11 28.65 -1.99
N SER A 204 -4.95 28.92 -2.61
CA SER A 204 -4.56 28.37 -3.91
C SER A 204 -3.79 27.04 -3.79
N ASP A 205 -3.18 26.77 -2.63
CA ASP A 205 -2.28 25.63 -2.39
C ASP A 205 -2.97 24.38 -1.79
N GLN A 206 -4.27 24.21 -1.99
CA GLN A 206 -5.06 23.18 -1.27
C GLN A 206 -5.60 22.10 -2.21
N LEU A 207 -5.26 20.83 -1.95
CA LEU A 207 -6.02 19.69 -2.46
C LEU A 207 -7.34 19.56 -1.65
N PRO A 208 -8.53 19.81 -2.24
CA PRO A 208 -9.79 19.76 -1.51
C PRO A 208 -10.29 18.32 -1.39
N TYR A 209 -10.66 17.90 -0.17
CA TYR A 209 -11.36 16.65 0.15
C TYR A 209 -10.89 15.41 -0.64
N PRO A 210 -9.60 15.04 -0.55
CA PRO A 210 -9.09 13.85 -1.22
C PRO A 210 -9.76 12.60 -0.65
N TRP A 211 -10.40 11.81 -1.51
CA TRP A 211 -10.97 10.52 -1.13
C TRP A 211 -10.04 9.36 -1.50
N ALA A 212 -9.32 9.51 -2.62
CA ALA A 212 -8.20 8.65 -2.97
C ALA A 212 -7.03 9.46 -3.54
N LEU A 213 -5.85 8.86 -3.45
CA LEU A 213 -4.59 9.37 -3.96
C LEU A 213 -3.88 8.27 -4.75
N ALA A 214 -3.24 8.65 -5.85
CA ALA A 214 -2.32 7.81 -6.59
C ALA A 214 -1.07 8.62 -6.93
N PHE A 215 0.05 7.91 -7.03
CA PHE A 215 1.32 8.49 -7.46
C PHE A 215 1.68 7.90 -8.81
N ASP A 216 2.26 8.72 -9.68
CA ASP A 216 2.93 8.21 -10.87
C ASP A 216 4.43 7.97 -10.62
N SER A 217 5.11 7.42 -11.63
CA SER A 217 6.54 7.12 -11.55
C SER A 217 7.45 8.35 -11.48
N TYR A 218 6.92 9.55 -11.72
CA TYR A 218 7.64 10.82 -11.57
C TYR A 218 7.35 11.50 -10.23
N GLY A 219 6.47 10.93 -9.39
CA GLY A 219 6.10 11.51 -8.09
C GLY A 219 4.99 12.57 -8.16
N ASN A 220 4.26 12.66 -9.28
CA ASN A 220 3.07 13.50 -9.36
C ASN A 220 1.92 12.85 -8.56
N ILE A 221 1.11 13.69 -7.93
CA ILE A 221 0.01 13.24 -7.06
C ILE A 221 -1.31 13.43 -7.80
N PHE A 222 -2.01 12.34 -8.03
CA PHE A 222 -3.36 12.32 -8.55
C PHE A 222 -4.35 12.18 -7.40
N VAL A 223 -5.43 12.96 -7.44
CA VAL A 223 -6.40 13.05 -6.35
C VAL A 223 -7.82 12.97 -6.89
N SER A 224 -8.67 12.16 -6.27
CA SER A 224 -10.12 12.26 -6.46
C SER A 224 -10.73 13.25 -5.47
N ASP A 225 -11.30 14.33 -5.99
CA ASP A 225 -12.17 15.23 -5.23
C ASP A 225 -13.60 14.70 -5.33
N TYR A 226 -13.93 13.82 -4.39
CA TYR A 226 -15.24 13.16 -4.30
C TYR A 226 -16.40 14.17 -4.25
N SER A 227 -16.21 15.28 -3.55
CA SER A 227 -17.25 16.29 -3.35
C SER A 227 -17.51 17.13 -4.59
N LYS A 228 -16.47 17.40 -5.39
CA LYS A 228 -16.57 18.18 -6.61
C LYS A 228 -16.73 17.34 -7.86
N ASN A 229 -16.65 16.01 -7.79
CA ASN A 229 -16.80 15.13 -8.95
C ASN A 229 -15.73 15.39 -10.03
N GLN A 230 -14.48 15.49 -9.60
CA GLN A 230 -13.34 15.74 -10.49
C GLN A 230 -12.07 15.10 -9.95
N LEU A 231 -11.07 14.92 -10.82
CA LEU A 231 -9.73 14.49 -10.45
C LEU A 231 -8.71 15.57 -10.78
N LEU A 232 -7.78 15.76 -9.87
CA LEU A 232 -6.67 16.70 -10.00
C LEU A 232 -5.37 15.92 -10.17
N ASN A 233 -4.53 16.35 -11.10
CA ASN A 233 -3.11 16.02 -11.09
C ASN A 233 -2.35 17.21 -10.52
N SER A 234 -1.61 16.98 -9.45
CA SER A 234 -0.71 17.94 -8.81
C SER A 234 0.73 17.54 -9.09
N PRO A 235 1.38 18.16 -10.08
CA PRO A 235 2.78 17.90 -10.37
C PRO A 235 3.63 18.14 -9.13
N ASP A 236 4.47 17.17 -8.76
CA ASP A 236 5.26 17.20 -7.52
C ASP A 236 4.46 17.52 -6.24
N GLY A 237 3.15 17.24 -6.23
CA GLY A 237 2.26 17.62 -5.12
C GLY A 237 2.07 19.13 -4.96
N ASN A 238 2.40 19.93 -5.98
CA ASN A 238 2.15 21.36 -6.01
C ASN A 238 0.70 21.66 -6.43
N ALA A 239 -0.11 22.05 -5.45
CA ALA A 239 -1.53 22.34 -5.65
C ALA A 239 -1.78 23.60 -6.51
N ASP A 240 -0.88 24.61 -6.46
CA ASP A 240 -0.97 25.79 -7.33
C ASP A 240 -0.80 25.43 -8.82
N SER A 241 -0.12 24.33 -9.11
CA SER A 241 0.01 23.77 -10.47
C SER A 241 -0.98 22.64 -10.76
N SER A 242 -1.94 22.40 -9.86
CA SER A 242 -2.94 21.36 -10.09
C SER A 242 -3.75 21.66 -11.35
N THR A 243 -3.86 20.64 -12.20
CA THR A 243 -4.76 20.67 -13.35
C THR A 243 -5.83 19.63 -13.19
N ILE A 244 -7.07 19.96 -13.58
CA ILE A 244 -8.12 18.96 -13.72
C ILE A 244 -7.73 18.03 -14.86
N VAL A 245 -7.71 16.73 -14.57
CA VAL A 245 -7.36 15.67 -15.53
C VAL A 245 -8.53 14.74 -15.84
N ALA A 246 -9.60 14.78 -15.05
CA ALA A 246 -10.87 14.12 -15.33
C ALA A 246 -12.03 14.78 -14.56
N GLY A 247 -13.26 14.65 -15.07
CA GLY A 247 -14.44 15.30 -14.50
C GLY A 247 -14.54 16.79 -14.84
N THR A 248 -15.71 17.38 -14.56
CA THR A 248 -15.98 18.80 -14.86
C THR A 248 -16.28 19.65 -13.62
N GLY A 249 -16.10 19.11 -12.42
CA GLY A 249 -16.52 19.78 -11.19
C GLY A 249 -18.05 19.69 -10.93
N SER A 250 -18.77 18.83 -11.65
CA SER A 250 -20.22 18.65 -11.54
C SER A 250 -20.58 17.19 -11.74
N SER A 251 -21.59 16.71 -10.99
CA SER A 251 -22.08 15.34 -11.10
C SER A 251 -22.76 15.11 -12.45
N GLY A 252 -22.42 14.03 -13.13
CA GLY A 252 -23.08 13.60 -14.37
C GLY A 252 -22.49 12.31 -14.91
N SER A 253 -23.08 11.79 -16.00
CA SER A 253 -22.71 10.50 -16.59
C SER A 253 -22.15 10.60 -18.02
N THR A 254 -21.95 11.79 -18.58
CA THR A 254 -21.30 11.94 -19.90
C THR A 254 -19.82 11.50 -19.85
N SER A 255 -19.17 11.37 -21.00
CA SER A 255 -17.77 10.89 -21.12
C SER A 255 -16.77 11.68 -20.26
N ASN A 256 -16.98 12.98 -20.11
CA ASN A 256 -16.13 13.87 -19.35
C ASN A 256 -16.65 14.19 -17.93
N MET A 257 -17.83 13.70 -17.54
CA MET A 257 -18.41 13.92 -16.22
C MET A 257 -18.24 12.68 -15.33
N LEU A 258 -18.16 12.92 -14.03
CA LEU A 258 -18.05 11.91 -12.99
C LEU A 258 -19.15 12.16 -11.96
N TYR A 259 -19.44 11.18 -11.13
CA TYR A 259 -20.29 11.30 -9.96
C TYR A 259 -19.68 10.52 -8.80
N ARG A 260 -19.17 11.27 -7.82
CA ARG A 260 -18.52 10.76 -6.60
C ARG A 260 -17.40 9.75 -6.91
N PRO A 261 -16.36 10.16 -7.65
CA PRO A 261 -15.24 9.28 -7.97
C PRO A 261 -14.47 8.92 -6.69
N ILE A 262 -14.28 7.62 -6.44
CA ILE A 262 -13.57 7.12 -5.25
C ILE A 262 -12.18 6.65 -5.66
N GLY A 263 -12.07 5.45 -6.23
CA GLY A 263 -10.79 4.80 -6.55
C GLY A 263 -10.15 5.37 -7.81
N ILE A 264 -8.84 5.55 -7.77
CA ILE A 264 -8.04 6.01 -8.90
C ILE A 264 -6.81 5.14 -9.09
N PHE A 265 -6.45 4.86 -10.33
CA PHE A 265 -5.22 4.17 -10.69
C PHE A 265 -4.59 4.86 -11.89
N VAL A 266 -3.27 5.03 -11.83
CA VAL A 266 -2.48 5.65 -12.91
C VAL A 266 -1.51 4.60 -13.41
N ASP A 267 -1.58 4.28 -14.71
CA ASP A 267 -0.67 3.32 -15.32
C ASP A 267 0.70 3.95 -15.65
N ILE A 268 1.64 3.11 -16.10
CA ILE A 268 3.00 3.55 -16.48
C ILE A 268 3.04 4.51 -17.66
N ASN A 269 1.94 4.63 -18.42
CA ASN A 269 1.79 5.55 -19.54
C ASN A 269 1.01 6.82 -19.15
N PHE A 270 0.78 7.05 -17.85
CA PHE A 270 0.03 8.16 -17.28
C PHE A 270 -1.45 8.19 -17.68
N ASN A 271 -1.99 7.05 -18.12
CA ASN A 271 -3.43 6.93 -18.30
C ASN A 271 -4.10 6.70 -16.95
N LEU A 272 -5.31 7.21 -16.83
CA LEU A 272 -6.04 7.25 -15.57
C LEU A 272 -7.27 6.37 -15.64
N TYR A 273 -7.40 5.47 -14.68
CA TYR A 273 -8.58 4.65 -14.44
C TYR A 273 -9.28 5.17 -13.20
N VAL A 274 -10.58 5.44 -13.32
CA VAL A 274 -11.39 6.07 -12.27
C VAL A 274 -12.59 5.20 -11.98
N ALA A 275 -12.75 4.80 -10.72
CA ALA A 275 -14.00 4.25 -10.23
C ALA A 275 -14.99 5.41 -10.03
N ASP A 276 -15.89 5.54 -11.00
CA ASP A 276 -16.92 6.56 -11.05
C ASP A 276 -18.15 6.03 -10.30
N SER A 277 -18.04 6.04 -8.97
CA SER A 277 -18.70 5.07 -8.10
C SER A 277 -20.23 5.14 -8.15
N GLU A 278 -20.82 6.33 -8.17
CA GLU A 278 -22.29 6.47 -8.19
C GLU A 278 -22.88 6.45 -9.61
N ASN A 279 -22.01 6.37 -10.62
CA ASN A 279 -22.39 6.00 -11.98
C ASN A 279 -22.18 4.49 -12.25
N ASP A 280 -21.79 3.71 -11.24
CA ASP A 280 -21.60 2.25 -11.32
C ASP A 280 -20.69 1.82 -12.49
N ARG A 281 -19.61 2.57 -12.73
CA ARG A 281 -18.70 2.34 -13.86
C ARG A 281 -17.23 2.63 -13.57
N ILE A 282 -16.36 2.11 -14.44
CA ILE A 282 -14.94 2.47 -14.50
C ILE A 282 -14.68 3.28 -15.77
N GLN A 283 -14.18 4.50 -15.61
CA GLN A 283 -13.77 5.39 -16.70
C GLN A 283 -12.27 5.31 -16.93
N PHE A 284 -11.84 5.22 -18.19
CA PHE A 284 -10.46 5.33 -18.64
C PHE A 284 -10.25 6.67 -19.35
N PHE A 285 -9.30 7.46 -18.86
CA PHE A 285 -8.85 8.70 -19.49
C PHE A 285 -7.43 8.50 -19.99
N LYS A 286 -7.25 8.62 -21.31
CA LYS A 286 -5.91 8.62 -21.90
C LYS A 286 -5.17 9.87 -21.45
N TYR A 287 -3.85 9.76 -21.23
CA TYR A 287 -3.04 10.91 -20.82
C TYR A 287 -3.27 12.14 -21.71
N GLY A 288 -3.59 13.27 -21.07
CA GLY A 288 -3.90 14.54 -21.73
C GLY A 288 -5.29 14.66 -22.34
N GLN A 289 -6.18 13.69 -22.16
CA GLN A 289 -7.57 13.72 -22.64
C GLN A 289 -8.57 13.88 -21.49
N MET A 290 -9.59 14.71 -21.70
CA MET A 290 -10.66 14.97 -20.73
C MET A 290 -11.92 14.12 -20.94
N ASP A 291 -12.08 13.53 -22.13
CA ASP A 291 -13.15 12.60 -22.41
C ASP A 291 -12.71 11.18 -22.03
N GLY A 292 -13.46 10.57 -21.11
CA GLY A 292 -13.23 9.21 -20.66
C GLY A 292 -14.00 8.20 -21.50
N MET A 293 -13.42 7.01 -21.62
CA MET A 293 -14.04 5.83 -22.19
C MET A 293 -14.50 4.91 -21.06
N THR A 294 -15.76 4.47 -21.10
CA THR A 294 -16.24 3.49 -20.12
C THR A 294 -15.70 2.10 -20.43
N VAL A 295 -14.84 1.59 -19.55
CA VAL A 295 -14.14 0.31 -19.73
C VAL A 295 -14.76 -0.84 -18.93
N ALA A 296 -15.57 -0.55 -17.91
CA ALA A 296 -16.34 -1.54 -17.14
C ALA A 296 -17.59 -0.91 -16.52
N GLY A 297 -18.60 -1.72 -16.20
CA GLY A 297 -19.84 -1.25 -15.57
C GLY A 297 -20.93 -0.81 -16.55
N VAL A 298 -21.80 0.08 -16.08
CA VAL A 298 -22.89 0.67 -16.87
C VAL A 298 -22.32 1.38 -18.11
N GLU A 299 -22.95 1.21 -19.28
CA GLU A 299 -22.54 1.80 -20.58
C GLU A 299 -21.22 1.26 -21.19
N ALA A 300 -20.54 0.30 -20.56
CA ALA A 300 -19.38 -0.36 -21.19
C ALA A 300 -19.80 -1.24 -22.39
N SER A 301 -18.94 -1.28 -23.42
CA SER A 301 -19.15 -2.12 -24.62
C SER A 301 -19.18 -3.63 -24.29
N VAL A 302 -18.37 -4.04 -23.31
CA VAL A 302 -18.41 -5.36 -22.68
C VAL A 302 -18.89 -5.14 -21.25
N SER A 303 -20.19 -5.20 -21.05
CA SER A 303 -20.79 -4.85 -19.76
C SER A 303 -20.70 -6.00 -18.75
N PHE A 304 -20.32 -5.63 -17.54
CA PHE A 304 -20.43 -6.44 -16.34
C PHE A 304 -20.95 -5.50 -15.27
N ALA A 305 -22.17 -5.76 -14.76
CA ALA A 305 -22.83 -4.84 -13.85
C ALA A 305 -21.98 -4.65 -12.60
N LEU A 306 -21.61 -3.40 -12.30
CA LEU A 306 -20.95 -3.01 -11.07
C LEU A 306 -21.98 -2.32 -10.17
N SER A 307 -21.69 -2.20 -8.89
CA SER A 307 -22.43 -1.37 -7.95
C SER A 307 -21.47 -0.73 -6.95
N ASN A 308 -21.37 0.59 -7.00
CA ASN A 308 -20.48 1.41 -6.18
C ASN A 308 -19.04 0.88 -6.16
N PRO A 309 -18.34 0.82 -7.32
CA PRO A 309 -16.95 0.40 -7.33
C PRO A 309 -16.08 1.40 -6.55
N THR A 310 -15.20 0.92 -5.68
CA THR A 310 -14.40 1.79 -4.79
C THR A 310 -12.90 1.77 -5.07
N SER A 311 -12.40 0.73 -5.72
CA SER A 311 -10.97 0.58 -6.01
C SER A 311 -10.77 -0.16 -7.32
N ILE A 312 -9.74 0.26 -8.05
CA ILE A 312 -9.32 -0.28 -9.34
C ILE A 312 -7.79 -0.36 -9.33
N VAL A 313 -7.23 -1.45 -9.87
CA VAL A 313 -5.80 -1.58 -10.17
C VAL A 313 -5.63 -2.42 -11.44
N LEU A 314 -4.47 -2.32 -12.07
CA LEU A 314 -4.07 -3.21 -13.17
C LEU A 314 -2.98 -4.19 -12.71
N ASP A 315 -2.98 -5.41 -13.25
CA ASP A 315 -1.82 -6.29 -13.17
C ASP A 315 -0.79 -5.99 -14.27
N ALA A 316 0.36 -6.68 -14.23
CA ALA A 316 1.43 -6.50 -15.21
C ALA A 316 1.07 -6.92 -16.66
N ASN A 317 -0.13 -7.49 -16.88
CA ASN A 317 -0.66 -7.81 -18.21
C ASN A 317 -1.82 -6.87 -18.59
N ASP A 318 -1.94 -5.73 -17.90
CA ASP A 318 -2.99 -4.73 -18.08
C ASP A 318 -4.42 -5.21 -17.82
N TYR A 319 -4.60 -6.30 -17.05
CA TYR A 319 -5.93 -6.70 -16.61
C TYR A 319 -6.39 -5.86 -15.42
N LEU A 320 -7.62 -5.33 -15.51
CA LEU A 320 -8.29 -4.58 -14.46
C LEU A 320 -8.77 -5.51 -13.35
N PHE A 321 -8.56 -5.09 -12.11
CA PHE A 321 -9.13 -5.69 -10.90
C PHE A 321 -9.90 -4.62 -10.15
N ILE A 322 -11.19 -4.84 -9.95
CA ILE A 322 -12.14 -3.85 -9.44
C ILE A 322 -12.73 -4.37 -8.13
N VAL A 323 -12.74 -3.55 -7.10
CA VAL A 323 -13.57 -3.77 -5.92
C VAL A 323 -14.98 -3.30 -6.24
N ASP A 324 -15.93 -4.24 -6.30
CA ASP A 324 -17.35 -4.00 -6.55
C ASP A 324 -18.11 -4.08 -5.22
N SER A 325 -18.05 -2.99 -4.45
CA SER A 325 -18.26 -2.98 -2.99
C SER A 325 -19.66 -3.36 -2.57
N ASN A 326 -20.69 -2.78 -3.21
CA ASN A 326 -22.07 -3.08 -2.83
C ASN A 326 -22.45 -4.52 -3.22
N ASN A 327 -21.82 -5.08 -4.25
CA ASN A 327 -21.97 -6.48 -4.64
C ASN A 327 -21.05 -7.43 -3.84
N ASN A 328 -20.25 -6.91 -2.90
CA ASN A 328 -19.39 -7.69 -2.00
C ASN A 328 -18.38 -8.61 -2.73
N ARG A 329 -17.79 -8.12 -3.83
CA ARG A 329 -16.95 -8.96 -4.69
C ARG A 329 -15.77 -8.21 -5.31
N ILE A 330 -14.80 -8.98 -5.78
CA ILE A 330 -13.72 -8.49 -6.64
C ILE A 330 -13.99 -8.97 -8.07
N VAL A 331 -13.95 -8.06 -9.03
CA VAL A 331 -14.16 -8.33 -10.46
C VAL A 331 -12.83 -8.21 -11.18
N ARG A 332 -12.57 -9.06 -12.17
CA ARG A 332 -11.37 -9.03 -12.99
C ARG A 332 -11.71 -9.03 -14.47
N SER A 333 -10.99 -8.24 -15.28
CA SER A 333 -11.03 -8.36 -16.74
C SER A 333 -10.17 -9.52 -17.23
N ASP A 334 -10.61 -10.19 -18.27
CA ASP A 334 -9.88 -11.20 -19.03
C ASP A 334 -9.98 -10.88 -20.54
N PRO A 335 -9.20 -11.55 -21.42
CA PRO A 335 -9.25 -11.29 -22.86
C PRO A 335 -10.63 -11.39 -23.50
N THR A 336 -11.56 -12.11 -22.85
CA THR A 336 -12.92 -12.38 -23.34
C THR A 336 -13.98 -11.56 -22.61
N GLY A 337 -13.61 -10.65 -21.70
CA GLY A 337 -14.52 -9.83 -20.90
C GLY A 337 -14.28 -9.97 -19.39
N PHE A 338 -15.22 -9.46 -18.59
CA PHE A 338 -15.09 -9.46 -17.14
C PHE A 338 -15.71 -10.71 -16.51
N ARG A 339 -15.18 -11.10 -15.35
CA ARG A 339 -15.79 -12.09 -14.46
C ARG A 339 -15.58 -11.72 -13.00
N CYS A 340 -16.43 -12.26 -12.14
CA CYS A 340 -16.16 -12.26 -10.72
C CYS A 340 -14.94 -13.14 -10.40
N LEU A 341 -14.05 -12.61 -9.55
CA LEU A 341 -12.84 -13.26 -9.09
C LEU A 341 -12.97 -13.77 -7.65
N VAL A 342 -13.56 -12.98 -6.74
CA VAL A 342 -13.72 -13.28 -5.31
C VAL A 342 -15.09 -12.79 -4.85
N GLY A 343 -15.76 -13.48 -3.91
CA GLY A 343 -17.07 -13.04 -3.39
C GLY A 343 -18.23 -13.27 -4.36
N CYS A 344 -18.12 -14.28 -5.24
CA CYS A 344 -19.04 -14.50 -6.36
C CYS A 344 -20.41 -15.11 -5.99
N THR A 345 -20.81 -14.96 -4.73
CA THR A 345 -22.11 -15.37 -4.21
C THR A 345 -23.16 -14.27 -4.32
N ASP A 346 -22.79 -13.06 -4.75
CA ASP A 346 -23.62 -11.85 -4.81
C ASP A 346 -24.38 -11.57 -3.48
N ALA A 347 -23.85 -12.13 -2.40
CA ALA A 347 -24.31 -12.00 -1.03
C ALA A 347 -23.06 -11.84 -0.16
N GLY A 348 -23.02 -10.77 0.62
CA GLY A 348 -21.93 -10.54 1.55
C GLY A 348 -21.90 -11.60 2.64
N GLY A 349 -20.70 -11.93 3.13
CA GLY A 349 -20.52 -12.95 4.14
C GLY A 349 -19.15 -12.88 4.80
N SER A 350 -18.87 -13.81 5.72
CA SER A 350 -17.67 -13.81 6.55
C SER A 350 -16.78 -15.03 6.33
N ASP A 351 -17.17 -15.96 5.47
CA ASP A 351 -16.33 -17.10 5.10
C ASP A 351 -15.08 -16.62 4.33
N SER A 352 -14.11 -17.50 4.14
CA SER A 352 -12.83 -17.15 3.51
C SER A 352 -12.99 -16.69 2.06
N ASP A 353 -13.89 -17.29 1.30
CA ASP A 353 -14.15 -16.92 -0.10
C ASP A 353 -15.18 -15.80 -0.26
N GLN A 354 -15.64 -15.23 0.86
CA GLN A 354 -16.64 -14.16 0.91
C GLN A 354 -16.03 -12.85 1.40
N LEU A 355 -16.66 -11.75 1.00
CA LEU A 355 -16.35 -10.40 1.46
C LEU A 355 -17.64 -9.76 2.00
N ARG A 356 -17.50 -8.71 2.78
CA ARG A 356 -18.61 -7.86 3.21
C ARG A 356 -18.17 -6.41 3.15
N TYR A 357 -18.70 -5.70 2.17
CA TYR A 357 -18.37 -4.31 1.88
C TYR A 357 -16.85 -4.11 1.72
N PRO A 358 -16.20 -4.81 0.76
CA PRO A 358 -14.79 -4.62 0.51
C PRO A 358 -14.54 -3.20 -0.01
N TRP A 359 -13.41 -2.59 0.35
CA TRP A 359 -13.16 -1.18 0.04
C TRP A 359 -11.96 -0.94 -0.87
N ALA A 360 -10.84 -1.58 -0.59
CA ALA A 360 -9.61 -1.41 -1.34
C ALA A 360 -8.99 -2.76 -1.66
N LEU A 361 -8.23 -2.80 -2.75
CA LEU A 361 -7.40 -3.95 -3.07
C LEU A 361 -5.99 -3.51 -3.47
N ALA A 362 -4.99 -4.37 -3.22
CA ALA A 362 -3.61 -4.16 -3.63
C ALA A 362 -2.95 -5.50 -4.00
N PHE A 363 -1.87 -5.44 -4.78
CA PHE A 363 -1.05 -6.60 -5.12
C PHE A 363 0.24 -6.65 -4.30
N ASP A 364 0.75 -7.86 -4.02
CA ASP A 364 2.19 -8.04 -3.77
C ASP A 364 2.95 -8.37 -5.07
N SER A 365 4.28 -8.39 -4.98
CA SER A 365 5.20 -8.71 -6.07
C SER A 365 5.01 -10.11 -6.68
N TYR A 366 4.33 -11.02 -5.97
CA TYR A 366 3.99 -12.35 -6.47
C TYR A 366 2.62 -12.40 -7.15
N GLY A 367 1.91 -11.26 -7.23
CA GLY A 367 0.58 -11.16 -7.82
C GLY A 367 -0.55 -11.60 -6.89
N ASN A 368 -0.30 -11.82 -5.60
CA ASN A 368 -1.35 -12.08 -4.62
C ASN A 368 -2.15 -10.80 -4.34
N ILE A 369 -3.45 -10.93 -4.10
CA ILE A 369 -4.34 -9.79 -3.85
C ILE A 369 -4.59 -9.67 -2.34
N PHE A 370 -4.45 -8.47 -1.80
CA PHE A 370 -4.90 -8.10 -0.46
C PHE A 370 -6.15 -7.24 -0.60
N VAL A 371 -7.21 -7.59 0.15
CA VAL A 371 -8.49 -6.86 0.12
C VAL A 371 -8.83 -6.41 1.53
N THR A 372 -9.17 -5.13 1.70
CA THR A 372 -9.78 -4.64 2.94
C THR A 372 -11.25 -5.03 2.95
N ASP A 373 -11.63 -5.85 3.92
CA ASP A 373 -12.98 -6.39 4.09
C ASP A 373 -13.65 -5.67 5.26
N GLU A 374 -14.11 -4.44 4.97
CA GLU A 374 -14.39 -3.39 5.95
C GLU A 374 -15.36 -3.86 7.04
N TYR A 375 -16.51 -4.41 6.65
CA TYR A 375 -17.55 -4.77 7.62
C TYR A 375 -17.25 -6.09 8.36
N ASN A 376 -16.23 -6.83 7.92
CA ASN A 376 -15.69 -7.96 8.65
C ASN A 376 -14.48 -7.60 9.51
N ASN A 377 -14.05 -6.32 9.53
CA ASN A 377 -12.90 -5.83 10.28
C ASN A 377 -11.61 -6.64 10.04
N ARG A 378 -11.37 -7.03 8.77
CA ARG A 378 -10.22 -7.86 8.40
C ARG A 378 -9.59 -7.42 7.08
N ILE A 379 -8.37 -7.87 6.85
CA ILE A 379 -7.71 -7.87 5.54
C ILE A 379 -7.60 -9.32 5.09
N GLN A 380 -8.00 -9.61 3.85
CA GLN A 380 -7.89 -10.96 3.26
C GLN A 380 -6.82 -10.98 2.17
N LYS A 381 -5.95 -12.01 2.22
CA LYS A 381 -4.95 -12.28 1.17
C LYS A 381 -5.42 -13.45 0.30
N PHE A 382 -5.60 -13.22 -1.00
CA PHE A 382 -5.90 -14.21 -2.03
C PHE A 382 -4.61 -14.54 -2.78
N ILE A 383 -4.28 -15.83 -2.89
CA ILE A 383 -3.00 -16.27 -3.47
C ILE A 383 -3.14 -16.48 -4.96
N PHE A 384 -2.22 -15.90 -5.73
CA PHE A 384 -2.11 -16.18 -7.15
C PHE A 384 -1.49 -17.56 -7.36
N GLN A 385 -2.29 -18.51 -7.84
CA GLN A 385 -1.80 -19.82 -8.24
C GLN A 385 -1.44 -19.76 -9.73
N THR A 386 -0.15 -19.76 -10.06
CA THR A 386 0.26 -20.28 -11.37
C THR A 386 0.01 -21.78 -11.32
N ASN A 387 -0.58 -22.38 -12.36
CA ASN A 387 -0.78 -23.83 -12.40
C ASN A 387 0.54 -24.52 -12.02
N SER A 388 0.59 -25.05 -10.80
CA SER A 388 1.65 -25.96 -10.39
C SER A 388 1.67 -27.03 -11.45
N CYS A 389 2.79 -27.16 -12.18
CA CYS A 389 3.02 -28.34 -12.98
C CYS A 389 3.00 -29.51 -11.99
N VAL A 390 1.84 -30.13 -11.81
CA VAL A 390 1.77 -31.48 -11.29
C VAL A 390 2.59 -32.27 -12.30
N PRO A 391 3.72 -32.89 -11.91
CA PRO A 391 4.36 -33.86 -12.77
C PRO A 391 3.29 -34.92 -12.98
N ILE A 392 2.71 -34.97 -14.17
CA ILE A 392 1.91 -36.10 -14.58
C ILE A 392 2.90 -37.26 -14.51
N THR A 393 2.81 -38.06 -13.45
CA THR A 393 3.44 -39.36 -13.38
C THR A 393 2.61 -40.25 -14.29
N THR A 394 2.73 -40.05 -15.59
CA THR A 394 2.33 -41.05 -16.56
C THR A 394 3.31 -42.20 -16.37
N THR A 395 2.84 -43.26 -15.72
CA THR A 395 3.53 -44.54 -15.68
C THR A 395 3.62 -45.05 -17.11
N VAL A 396 4.68 -44.69 -17.83
CA VAL A 396 5.02 -45.32 -19.10
C VAL A 396 5.53 -46.71 -18.76
N GLN A 397 4.69 -47.73 -18.98
CA GLN A 397 5.13 -49.11 -19.02
C GLN A 397 6.06 -49.28 -20.23
N LEU A 398 7.37 -49.32 -19.97
CA LEU A 398 8.37 -49.71 -20.96
C LEU A 398 8.18 -51.19 -21.29
N VAL A 399 7.50 -51.47 -22.41
CA VAL A 399 7.63 -52.76 -23.08
C VAL A 399 8.99 -52.77 -23.79
N THR A 400 9.96 -53.42 -23.17
CA THR A 400 11.26 -53.65 -23.80
C THR A 400 11.12 -54.76 -24.82
N THR A 401 11.30 -54.43 -26.10
CA THR A 401 11.66 -55.42 -27.13
C THR A 401 12.95 -54.96 -27.81
N GLY A 402 13.97 -55.81 -27.74
CA GLY A 402 15.05 -55.90 -28.72
C GLY A 402 16.02 -54.72 -28.88
N THR A 403 17.19 -54.85 -28.25
CA THR A 403 18.53 -54.60 -28.84
C THR A 403 18.71 -53.47 -29.86
N THR A 404 19.38 -52.38 -29.47
CA THR A 404 20.77 -52.01 -29.87
C THR A 404 21.05 -50.56 -29.47
N SER A 405 22.32 -50.31 -29.15
CA SER A 405 22.93 -49.11 -28.56
C SER A 405 22.94 -47.88 -29.48
N TYR A 406 22.54 -46.70 -28.97
CA TYR A 406 23.15 -45.41 -29.33
C TYR A 406 23.02 -44.39 -28.19
N SER A 407 24.11 -43.66 -27.92
CA SER A 407 24.19 -42.54 -26.99
C SER A 407 23.85 -41.22 -27.67
N THR A 408 22.97 -40.41 -27.10
CA THR A 408 23.00 -38.95 -27.24
C THR A 408 22.40 -38.29 -26.01
N THR A 409 23.18 -37.41 -25.38
CA THR A 409 22.75 -36.40 -24.41
C THR A 409 21.89 -35.35 -25.10
N ASN A 410 20.62 -35.21 -24.70
CA ASN A 410 19.81 -34.03 -25.03
C ASN A 410 19.66 -33.17 -23.78
N SER A 411 20.42 -32.09 -23.69
CA SER A 411 20.19 -31.00 -22.74
C SER A 411 19.21 -30.00 -23.34
N ILE A 412 18.04 -29.82 -22.71
CA ILE A 412 17.12 -28.72 -23.02
C ILE A 412 17.60 -27.49 -22.23
N ALA A 413 18.03 -26.44 -22.92
CA ALA A 413 18.30 -25.14 -22.31
C ALA A 413 16.99 -24.35 -22.20
N ILE A 414 16.58 -24.00 -20.98
CA ILE A 414 15.48 -23.06 -20.72
C ILE A 414 16.12 -21.71 -20.39
N SER A 415 15.96 -20.73 -21.28
CA SER A 415 16.32 -19.34 -21.05
C SER A 415 15.21 -18.66 -20.27
N LEU A 416 15.48 -18.24 -19.03
CA LEU A 416 14.58 -17.36 -18.27
C LEU A 416 14.94 -15.91 -18.63
N ILE A 417 13.99 -15.19 -19.21
CA ILE A 417 14.08 -13.74 -19.39
C ILE A 417 13.66 -13.12 -18.04
N SER A 418 14.57 -12.41 -17.38
CA SER A 418 14.23 -11.61 -16.20
C SER A 418 13.60 -10.29 -16.66
N SER A 419 12.29 -10.10 -16.45
CA SER A 419 11.69 -8.77 -16.47
C SER A 419 11.84 -8.16 -15.08
N THR A 420 12.67 -7.13 -14.98
CA THR A 420 12.75 -6.23 -13.83
C THR A 420 11.41 -5.50 -13.68
N VAL A 421 10.70 -5.75 -12.59
CA VAL A 421 9.50 -4.99 -12.21
C VAL A 421 9.98 -3.80 -11.37
N HIS A 422 9.68 -2.59 -11.84
CA HIS A 422 9.88 -1.37 -11.05
C HIS A 422 8.76 -1.26 -10.01
N GLU A 423 9.15 -1.12 -8.74
CA GLU A 423 8.26 -1.01 -7.60
C GLU A 423 7.56 0.36 -7.59
N SER A 424 6.24 0.36 -7.70
CA SER A 424 5.38 1.50 -7.36
C SER A 424 4.76 1.23 -6.00
N TRP A 425 5.12 2.05 -5.00
CA TRP A 425 4.54 1.97 -3.66
C TRP A 425 3.06 2.33 -3.71
N HIS A 426 2.20 1.44 -3.20
CA HIS A 426 0.81 1.75 -2.89
C HIS A 426 0.66 1.68 -1.37
N ILE A 427 0.37 2.83 -0.76
CA ILE A 427 -0.03 2.90 0.65
C ILE A 427 -1.57 2.82 0.65
N PRO A 428 -2.17 1.67 0.97
CA PRO A 428 -3.60 1.62 1.25
C PRO A 428 -3.88 2.39 2.53
N TRP A 429 -4.75 3.40 2.43
CA TRP A 429 -5.25 4.13 3.58
C TRP A 429 -6.22 3.25 4.38
N SER A 430 -5.68 2.57 5.39
CA SER A 430 -6.49 1.96 6.46
C SER A 430 -5.82 2.07 7.84
N ILE A 431 -4.99 3.09 8.04
CA ILE A 431 -4.49 3.53 9.35
C ILE A 431 -4.33 5.06 9.30
N ILE A 432 -5.44 5.78 9.41
CA ILE A 432 -5.51 7.14 9.97
C ILE A 432 -6.51 7.10 11.10
#